data_AF-A0A8C6TBR8-F1
#
_entry.id   AF-A0A8C6TBR8-F1
#
_cell.length_a   1.000
_cell.length_b   1.000
_cell.length_c   1.000
_cell.angle_alpha   90.00
_cell.angle_beta   90.00
_cell.angle_gamma   90.00
#
_symmetry.space_group_name_H-M   'P 1'
#
loop_
_entity.id
_entity.type
_entity.pdbx_description
1 polymer ?
#
loop_
_entity_poly.entity_id
_entity_poly.type
_entity_poly.pdbx_seq_one_letter_code
_entity_poly.pdbx_strand_id
1 'polypeptide(L)' 'MCIPWSDSDSVSQSQIAFLQGERRGQENLRKDLQRRIKMLEFSLRQERARFQRLKLGPELHQEQLRPPTYDSGNDHALC' A
#
# COMPACT_ATOMS: atom_id res chain seq x y z
N MET A 1 -32.63 -30.87 -16.33
CA MET A 1 -32.72 -30.56 -14.88
C MET A 1 -32.47 -29.08 -14.71
N CYS A 2 -33.43 -28.33 -14.21
CA CYS A 2 -33.20 -26.93 -13.82
C CYS A 2 -32.64 -26.94 -12.40
N ILE A 3 -31.51 -26.28 -12.18
CA ILE A 3 -30.92 -26.13 -10.85
C ILE A 3 -31.93 -25.31 -10.00
N PRO A 4 -32.28 -25.75 -8.78
CA PRO A 4 -33.14 -24.99 -7.89
C PRO A 4 -32.60 -23.58 -7.67
N TRP A 5 -33.47 -22.57 -7.65
CA TRP A 5 -33.08 -21.15 -7.54
C TRP A 5 -32.15 -20.88 -6.36
N SER A 6 -32.40 -21.53 -5.21
CA SER A 6 -31.58 -21.42 -4.01
C SER A 6 -30.13 -21.88 -4.20
N ASP A 7 -29.90 -22.89 -5.04
CA ASP A 7 -28.55 -23.40 -5.31
C ASP A 7 -27.77 -22.41 -6.19
N SER A 8 -28.45 -21.78 -7.16
CA SER A 8 -27.84 -20.77 -8.04
C SER A 8 -27.45 -19.50 -7.27
N ASP A 9 -28.28 -19.07 -6.30
CA ASP A 9 -27.94 -17.96 -5.41
C ASP A 9 -26.77 -18.30 -4.49
N SER A 10 -26.72 -19.51 -3.94
CA SER A 10 -25.63 -19.94 -3.05
C SER A 10 -24.26 -19.97 -3.75
N VAL A 11 -24.22 -20.43 -5.01
CA VAL A 11 -23.01 -20.44 -5.84
C VAL A 11 -22.57 -19.00 -6.17
N SER A 12 -23.52 -18.13 -6.48
CA SER A 12 -23.26 -16.72 -6.79
C SER A 12 -22.68 -15.99 -5.56
N GLN A 13 -23.26 -16.18 -4.37
CA GLN A 13 -22.76 -15.60 -3.12
C GLN A 13 -21.36 -16.12 -2.76
N SER A 14 -21.10 -17.41 -2.99
CA SER A 14 -19.77 -18.01 -2.76
C SER A 14 -18.71 -17.39 -3.67
N GLN A 15 -19.04 -17.15 -4.95
CA GLN A 15 -18.12 -16.50 -5.90
C GLN A 15 -17.88 -15.04 -5.53
N ILE A 16 -18.91 -14.32 -5.11
CA ILE A 16 -18.79 -12.93 -4.62
C ILE A 16 -17.87 -12.87 -3.39
N ALA A 17 -18.07 -13.74 -2.41
CA ALA A 17 -17.25 -13.79 -1.20
C ALA A 17 -15.78 -14.10 -1.52
N PHE A 18 -15.51 -15.04 -2.43
CA PHE A 18 -14.17 -15.34 -2.90
C PHE A 18 -13.50 -14.12 -3.55
N LEU A 19 -14.18 -13.49 -4.52
CA LEU A 19 -13.66 -12.30 -5.22
C LEU A 19 -13.44 -11.10 -4.29
N GLN A 20 -14.28 -10.93 -3.26
CA GLN A 20 -14.09 -9.90 -2.23
C GLN A 20 -12.87 -10.21 -1.36
N GLY A 21 -12.66 -11.48 -0.98
CA GLY A 21 -11.48 -11.93 -0.25
C GLY A 21 -10.19 -11.66 -1.02
N GLU A 22 -10.13 -12.05 -2.30
CA GLU A 22 -8.99 -11.78 -3.17
C GLU A 22 -8.72 -10.27 -3.32
N ARG A 23 -9.77 -9.46 -3.54
CA ARG A 23 -9.65 -8.00 -3.64
C ARG A 23 -9.01 -7.38 -2.39
N ARG A 24 -9.46 -7.80 -1.19
CA ARG A 24 -8.88 -7.32 0.09
C ARG A 24 -7.41 -7.71 0.23
N GLY A 25 -7.06 -8.95 -0.16
CA GLY A 25 -5.66 -9.41 -0.17
C GLY A 25 -4.78 -8.57 -1.10
N GLN A 26 -5.25 -8.30 -2.31
CA GLN A 26 -4.57 -7.44 -3.28
C GLN A 26 -4.41 -6.00 -2.78
N GLU A 27 -5.43 -5.43 -2.13
CA GLU A 27 -5.35 -4.09 -1.57
C GLU A 27 -4.30 -3.99 -0.43
N ASN A 28 -4.27 -4.97 0.45
CA ASN A 28 -3.28 -5.03 1.53
C ASN A 28 -1.86 -5.11 0.97
N LEU A 29 -1.65 -5.93 -0.06
CA LEU A 29 -0.36 -6.03 -0.74
C LEU A 29 0.01 -4.71 -1.43
N ARG A 30 -0.94 -4.06 -2.11
CA ARG A 30 -0.73 -2.74 -2.73
C ARG A 30 -0.31 -1.69 -1.70
N LYS A 31 -1.03 -1.61 -0.56
CA LYS A 31 -0.71 -0.68 0.54
C LYS A 31 0.69 -0.97 1.09
N ASP A 32 1.07 -2.24 1.25
CA ASP A 32 2.40 -2.62 1.74
C ASP A 32 3.53 -2.29 0.78
N LEU A 33 3.35 -2.61 -0.50
CA LEU A 33 4.33 -2.28 -1.54
C LEU A 33 4.53 -0.77 -1.64
N GLN A 34 3.45 0.01 -1.57
CA GLN A 34 3.53 1.47 -1.57
C GLN A 34 4.31 2.01 -0.37
N ARG A 35 4.14 1.43 0.83
CA ARG A 35 4.97 1.77 2.01
C ARG A 35 6.44 1.44 1.77
N ARG A 36 6.74 0.25 1.26
CA ARG A 36 8.13 -0.19 1.01
C ARG A 36 8.84 0.69 -0.01
N ILE A 37 8.16 1.07 -1.10
CA ILE A 37 8.70 2.00 -2.09
C ILE A 37 9.06 3.33 -1.44
N LYS A 38 8.13 3.94 -0.68
CA LYS A 38 8.38 5.21 0.02
C LYS A 38 9.56 5.11 0.99
N MET A 39 9.72 3.98 1.68
CA MET A 39 10.86 3.74 2.57
C MET A 39 12.18 3.62 1.81
N LEU A 40 12.21 2.89 0.69
CA LEU A 40 13.40 2.76 -0.14
C LEU A 40 13.80 4.11 -0.76
N GLU A 41 12.83 4.88 -1.24
CA GLU A 41 13.06 6.24 -1.74
C GLU A 41 13.60 7.18 -0.65
N PHE A 42 13.12 7.05 0.59
CA PHE A 42 13.63 7.79 1.72
C PHE A 42 15.07 7.40 2.05
N SER A 43 15.37 6.11 2.17
CA SER A 43 16.72 5.61 2.44
C SER A 43 17.71 6.05 1.36
N LEU A 44 17.32 5.97 0.08
CA LEU A 44 18.15 6.42 -1.04
C LEU A 44 18.43 7.92 -0.98
N ARG A 45 17.42 8.74 -0.67
CA ARG A 45 17.59 10.19 -0.49
C ARG A 45 18.52 10.51 0.68
N GLN A 46 18.37 9.81 1.79
CA GLN A 46 19.25 9.95 2.95
C GLN A 46 20.71 9.60 2.61
N GLU A 47 20.93 8.50 1.88
CA GLU A 47 22.27 8.08 1.46
C GLU A 47 22.91 9.09 0.50
N ARG A 48 22.15 9.60 -0.47
CA ARG A 48 22.62 10.67 -1.39
C ARG A 48 22.98 11.94 -0.63
N ALA A 49 22.14 12.38 0.32
CA ALA A 49 22.42 13.54 1.15
C ALA A 49 23.68 13.33 2.01
N ARG A 50 23.86 12.14 2.59
CA ARG A 50 25.08 11.79 3.34
C ARG A 50 26.33 11.87 2.46
N PHE A 51 26.27 11.35 1.23
CA PHE A 51 27.38 11.37 0.30
C PHE A 51 27.73 12.78 -0.19
N GLN A 52 26.72 13.61 -0.49
CA GLN A 52 26.91 15.00 -0.88
C GLN A 52 27.51 15.83 0.25
N ARG A 53 27.06 15.66 1.50
CA ARG A 53 27.64 16.32 2.67
C ARG A 53 29.12 15.99 2.86
N LEU A 54 29.54 14.77 2.51
CA LEU A 54 30.95 14.36 2.58
C LEU A 54 31.79 14.89 1.41
N LYS A 55 31.19 15.12 0.24
CA LYS A 55 31.92 15.55 -0.97
C LYS A 55 31.97 17.06 -1.22
N LEU A 56 30.92 17.82 -0.89
CA LEU A 56 30.77 19.23 -1.29
C LEU A 56 30.72 20.22 -0.12
N GLY A 57 30.91 19.77 1.12
CA GLY A 57 30.71 20.62 2.29
C GLY A 57 29.22 20.91 2.55
N PRO A 58 28.89 21.63 3.65
CA PRO A 58 27.52 21.73 4.15
C PRO A 58 26.71 22.79 3.38
N GLU A 59 26.36 22.52 2.12
CA GLU A 59 25.34 23.27 1.39
C GLU A 59 24.03 22.47 1.35
N LEU A 60 23.11 22.91 2.21
CA LEU A 60 21.64 22.96 2.08
C LEU A 60 20.90 21.82 1.34
N HIS A 61 20.20 20.97 2.11
CA HIS A 61 18.79 20.63 1.83
C HIS A 61 18.12 19.92 3.03
N GLN A 62 17.51 20.68 3.94
CA GLN A 62 16.87 20.12 5.15
C GLN A 62 15.41 19.67 4.90
N GLU A 63 14.80 20.08 3.79
CA GLU A 63 13.38 19.80 3.50
C GLU A 63 13.13 18.40 2.91
N GLN A 64 14.14 17.71 2.39
CA GLN A 64 14.00 16.38 1.76
C GLN A 64 14.15 15.19 2.73
N LEU A 65 14.49 15.44 4.00
CA LEU A 65 14.76 14.40 5.01
C LEU A 65 13.57 14.12 5.94
N ARG A 66 12.38 14.68 5.67
CA ARG A 66 11.21 14.32 6.46
C ARG A 66 10.81 12.87 6.14
N PRO A 67 10.64 12.01 7.16
CA PRO A 67 10.14 10.66 6.94
C PRO A 67 8.75 10.74 6.28
N PRO A 68 8.45 9.82 5.34
CA PRO A 68 7.15 9.81 4.68
C PRO A 68 6.02 9.66 5.71
N THR A 69 5.01 10.54 5.64
CA THR A 69 3.82 10.42 6.47
C THR A 69 3.01 9.20 6.04
N TYR A 70 2.75 8.30 6.98
CA TYR A 70 1.90 7.14 6.75
C TYR A 70 0.45 7.58 6.83
N ASP A 71 -0.23 7.65 5.69
CA ASP A 71 -1.69 7.70 5.68
C ASP A 71 -2.20 6.30 6.06
N SER A 72 -2.34 6.09 7.37
CA SER A 72 -2.98 4.91 7.92
C SER A 72 -4.46 5.04 7.63
N GLY A 73 -4.87 4.62 6.42
CA GLY A 73 -6.24 4.72 5.92
C GLY A 73 -7.28 4.42 7.00
N ASN A 74 -7.98 5.49 7.41
CA ASN A 74 -9.23 5.43 8.15
C ASN A 74 -10.32 4.86 7.23
N ASP A 75 -10.23 3.57 6.92
CA ASP A 75 -11.21 2.83 6.10
C ASP A 75 -12.04 1.86 6.98
N HIS A 76 -12.11 2.09 8.29
CA HIS A 76 -12.99 1.36 9.22
C HIS A 76 -14.35 2.07 9.46
N ALA A 77 -14.64 3.13 8.71
CA ALA A 77 -15.96 3.75 8.71
C ALA A 77 -16.46 3.80 7.27
N LEU A 78 -17.14 2.74 6.84
CA LEU A 78 -18.35 2.75 6.02
C LEU A 78 -18.67 1.31 5.56
N CYS A 79 -19.74 0.78 6.14
CA CYS A 79 -20.49 -0.44 5.81
C CYS A 79 -19.91 -1.78 6.25
#